data_AF-A0A9W5QVL4-F1
#
_entry.id   AF-A0A9W5QVL4-F1
#
_cell.length_a   1.000
_cell.length_b   1.000
_cell.length_c   1.000
_cell.angle_alpha   90.00
_cell.angle_beta   90.00
_cell.angle_gamma   90.00
#
_symmetry.space_group_name_H-M   'P 1'
#
loop_
_entity.id
_entity.type
_entity.pdbx_description
1 polymer ?
#
loop_
_entity_poly.entity_id
_entity_poly.type
_entity_poly.pdbx_seq_one_letter_code
_entity_poly.pdbx_strand_id
1 'polypeptide(L)'
;MHALSNEKARALATFLKSFVQFGNVSVTVIVTNNENEIVNPFPCPLDAFEIAHLFQVALENNPYFEQVVVQPQFPGGPNVVFPVFTAEVIQFFNDDISNLCQTFTGVAANVFRDVMNDEVCDSPILFSTSCVMNSENTQLQNKDLTPKLFY
;
A
#
# COMPACT_ATOMS: atom_id res chain seq x y z
N MET A 1 -6.42 -2.92 -13.53
CA MET A 1 -6.66 -1.71 -12.73
C MET A 1 -6.30 -0.52 -13.61
N HIS A 2 -7.24 0.37 -13.96
CA HIS A 2 -6.93 1.54 -14.79
C HIS A 2 -6.39 2.66 -13.90
N ALA A 3 -5.10 2.94 -13.99
CA ALA A 3 -4.48 4.06 -13.30
C ALA A 3 -4.55 5.32 -14.16
N LEU A 4 -5.28 6.32 -13.67
CA LEU A 4 -5.56 7.60 -14.35
C LEU A 4 -4.32 8.43 -14.71
N SER A 5 -3.12 8.09 -14.20
CA SER A 5 -1.85 8.70 -14.57
C SER A 5 -0.73 7.66 -14.65
N ASN A 6 0.30 7.92 -15.48
CA ASN A 6 1.44 7.02 -15.64
C ASN A 6 2.23 6.85 -14.32
N GLU A 7 2.38 7.93 -13.54
CA GLU A 7 3.02 7.88 -12.23
C GLU A 7 2.26 6.97 -11.26
N LYS A 8 0.93 7.08 -11.21
CA LYS A 8 0.08 6.20 -10.39
C LYS A 8 0.16 4.75 -10.81
N ALA A 9 0.19 4.47 -12.11
CA ALA A 9 0.35 3.13 -12.64
C ALA A 9 1.68 2.52 -12.18
N ARG A 10 2.78 3.27 -12.32
CA ARG A 10 4.11 2.83 -11.89
C ARG A 10 4.21 2.69 -10.37
N ALA A 11 3.56 3.56 -9.61
CA ALA A 11 3.52 3.48 -8.16
C ALA A 11 2.80 2.19 -7.71
N LEU A 12 1.64 1.90 -8.30
CA LEU A 12 0.93 0.63 -8.08
C LEU A 12 1.77 -0.59 -8.47
N ALA A 13 2.46 -0.55 -9.61
CA ALA A 13 3.35 -1.62 -10.05
C ALA A 13 4.52 -1.85 -9.08
N THR A 14 4.94 -0.81 -8.36
CA THR A 14 6.02 -0.90 -7.35
C THR A 14 5.54 -1.62 -6.09
N PHE A 15 4.30 -1.40 -5.66
CA PHE A 15 3.79 -1.97 -4.42
C PHE A 15 3.07 -3.30 -4.56
N LEU A 16 2.39 -3.55 -5.68
CA LEU A 16 1.63 -4.79 -5.83
C LEU A 16 2.58 -5.99 -6.01
N LYS A 17 2.25 -7.11 -5.36
CA LYS A 17 2.90 -8.39 -5.66
C LYS A 17 2.57 -8.75 -7.11
N SER A 18 3.61 -8.94 -7.93
CA SER A 18 3.45 -9.34 -9.33
C SER A 18 2.87 -10.76 -9.48
N PHE A 19 3.04 -11.59 -8.45
CA PHE A 19 2.55 -12.95 -8.37
C PHE A 19 2.05 -13.25 -6.96
N VAL A 20 0.83 -13.79 -6.85
CA VAL A 20 0.27 -14.26 -5.58
C VAL A 20 -0.30 -15.65 -5.76
N GLN A 21 0.03 -16.56 -4.84
CA GLN A 21 -0.49 -17.91 -4.82
C GLN A 21 -1.52 -18.07 -3.69
N PHE A 22 -2.74 -18.45 -4.07
CA PHE A 22 -3.84 -18.75 -3.16
C PHE A 22 -4.16 -20.24 -3.26
N GLY A 23 -3.48 -21.06 -2.45
CA GLY A 23 -3.60 -22.51 -2.50
C GLY A 23 -3.17 -23.08 -3.86
N ASN A 24 -4.14 -23.57 -4.64
CA ASN A 24 -3.93 -24.10 -5.99
C ASN A 24 -4.15 -23.08 -7.11
N VAL A 25 -4.58 -21.85 -6.80
CA VAL A 25 -4.77 -20.78 -7.78
C VAL A 25 -3.56 -19.84 -7.74
N SER A 26 -3.07 -19.48 -8.92
CA SER A 26 -2.00 -18.50 -9.10
C SER A 26 -2.53 -17.28 -9.83
N VAL A 27 -2.28 -16.09 -9.28
CA VAL A 27 -2.71 -14.81 -9.84
C VAL A 27 -1.48 -14.01 -10.23
N THR A 28 -1.41 -13.62 -11.51
CA THR A 28 -0.41 -12.69 -12.02
C THR A 28 -1.03 -11.30 -12.12
N VAL A 29 -0.39 -10.32 -11.50
CA VAL A 29 -0.83 -8.92 -11.52
C VAL A 29 -0.06 -8.16 -12.59
N ILE A 30 -0.79 -7.63 -13.56
CA ILE A 30 -0.24 -6.74 -14.60
C ILE A 30 -0.88 -5.36 -14.42
N VAL A 31 -0.04 -4.34 -14.33
CA VAL A 31 -0.48 -2.95 -14.21
C VAL A 31 -0.28 -2.25 -15.54
N THR A 32 -1.31 -1.53 -15.99
CA THR A 32 -1.28 -0.75 -17.23
C THR A 32 -1.61 0.71 -16.96
N ASN A 33 -1.03 1.62 -17.74
CA ASN A 33 -1.42 3.02 -17.75
C ASN A 33 -2.70 3.24 -18.58
N ASN A 34 -3.14 4.50 -18.73
CA ASN A 34 -4.30 4.86 -19.54
C ASN A 34 -4.15 4.56 -21.05
N GLU A 35 -2.91 4.39 -21.52
CA GLU A 35 -2.60 4.05 -22.92
C GLU A 35 -2.55 2.53 -23.13
N ASN A 36 -2.96 1.74 -22.11
CA ASN A 36 -2.88 0.28 -22.05
C ASN A 36 -1.44 -0.27 -22.16
N GLU A 37 -0.43 0.55 -21.89
CA GLU A 37 0.95 0.09 -21.84
C GLU A 37 1.23 -0.58 -20.49
N ILE A 38 1.89 -1.73 -20.53
CA ILE A 38 2.38 -2.39 -19.32
C ILE A 38 3.49 -1.53 -18.73
N VAL A 39 3.31 -1.13 -17.48
CA VAL A 39 4.30 -0.29 -16.79
C VAL A 39 5.22 -1.12 -15.91
N ASN A 40 6.48 -0.72 -15.86
CA ASN A 40 7.45 -1.30 -14.95
C ASN A 40 7.44 -0.55 -13.59
N PRO A 41 7.76 -1.25 -12.49
CA PRO A 41 8.03 -0.64 -11.19
C PRO A 41 9.05 0.52 -11.26
N PHE A 42 9.06 1.38 -10.26
CA PHE A 42 10.15 2.34 -10.08
C PHE A 42 11.46 1.61 -9.78
N PRO A 43 12.58 2.00 -10.41
CA PRO A 43 13.88 1.37 -10.14
C PRO A 43 14.38 1.75 -8.75
N CYS A 44 15.08 0.84 -8.10
CA CYS A 44 15.83 1.12 -6.87
C CYS A 44 17.15 1.86 -7.18
N PRO A 45 17.75 2.59 -6.20
CA PRO A 45 17.28 2.77 -4.82
C PRO A 45 16.13 3.77 -4.70
N LEU A 46 15.27 3.55 -3.70
CA LEU A 46 14.25 4.51 -3.25
C LEU A 46 14.40 4.70 -1.74
N ASP A 47 14.37 5.94 -1.27
CA ASP A 47 14.37 6.23 0.16
C ASP A 47 12.96 6.16 0.77
N ALA A 48 12.87 6.15 2.11
CA ALA A 48 11.60 6.03 2.81
C ALA A 48 10.59 7.16 2.50
N PHE A 49 11.05 8.37 2.17
CA PHE A 49 10.19 9.49 1.81
C PHE A 49 9.71 9.39 0.37
N GLU A 50 10.55 8.92 -0.55
CA GLU A 50 10.16 8.60 -1.93
C GLU A 50 9.13 7.47 -1.95
N ILE A 51 9.34 6.42 -1.17
CA ILE A 51 8.39 5.32 -1.00
C ILE A 51 7.07 5.84 -0.41
N ALA A 52 7.11 6.75 0.57
CA ALA A 52 5.90 7.35 1.12
C ALA A 52 5.14 8.20 0.08
N HIS A 53 5.83 9.04 -0.70
CA HIS A 53 5.22 9.77 -1.82
C HIS A 53 4.53 8.81 -2.80
N LEU A 54 5.22 7.74 -3.22
CA LEU A 54 4.64 6.75 -4.11
C LEU A 54 3.39 6.08 -3.51
N PHE A 55 3.36 5.82 -2.20
CA PHE A 55 2.16 5.29 -1.53
C PHE A 55 0.98 6.25 -1.64
N GLN A 56 1.20 7.55 -1.46
CA GLN A 56 0.17 8.58 -1.61
C GLN A 56 -0.37 8.60 -3.04
N VAL A 57 0.51 8.55 -4.04
CA VAL A 57 0.10 8.54 -5.45
C VAL A 57 -0.66 7.26 -5.80
N ALA A 58 -0.15 6.09 -5.38
CA ALA A 58 -0.74 4.79 -5.67
C ALA A 58 -2.16 4.66 -5.10
N LEU A 59 -2.36 5.11 -3.87
CA LEU A 59 -3.61 4.96 -3.11
C LEU A 59 -4.47 6.22 -3.09
N GLU A 60 -4.12 7.22 -3.89
CA GLU A 60 -4.94 8.41 -4.07
C GLU A 60 -6.37 8.02 -4.44
N ASN A 61 -7.36 8.58 -3.74
CA ASN A 61 -8.80 8.27 -3.85
C ASN A 61 -9.23 6.87 -3.40
N ASN A 62 -8.37 6.10 -2.73
CA ASN A 62 -8.78 4.86 -2.06
C ASN A 62 -9.48 5.22 -0.73
N PRO A 63 -10.76 4.87 -0.53
CA PRO A 63 -11.51 5.26 0.67
C PRO A 63 -10.96 4.63 1.97
N TYR A 64 -10.21 3.54 1.87
CA TYR A 64 -9.60 2.87 3.01
C TYR A 64 -8.21 3.39 3.34
N PHE A 65 -7.60 4.21 2.48
CA PHE A 65 -6.29 4.79 2.72
C PHE A 65 -6.45 6.15 3.40
N GLU A 66 -5.85 6.32 4.59
CA GLU A 66 -5.90 7.61 5.29
C GLU A 66 -4.67 8.44 4.99
N GLN A 67 -3.49 7.87 5.22
CA GLN A 67 -2.21 8.57 5.08
C GLN A 67 -1.04 7.59 5.06
N VAL A 68 0.15 8.12 4.87
CA VAL A 68 1.41 7.41 5.08
C VAL A 68 2.27 8.20 6.05
N VAL A 69 2.92 7.53 6.99
CA VAL A 69 3.81 8.13 7.98
C VAL A 69 5.21 7.56 7.80
N VAL A 70 6.23 8.43 7.84
CA VAL A 70 7.64 8.03 7.83
C VAL A 70 8.24 8.38 9.18
N GLN A 71 8.80 7.39 9.87
CA GLN A 71 9.46 7.60 11.15
C GLN A 71 10.49 6.49 11.42
N PRO A 72 11.47 6.72 12.33
CA PRO A 72 12.39 5.67 12.74
C PRO A 72 11.66 4.48 13.35
N GLN A 73 12.06 3.25 12.99
CA GLN A 73 11.47 2.03 13.57
C GLN A 73 11.68 1.93 15.09
N PHE A 74 12.81 2.46 15.56
CA PHE A 74 13.19 2.58 16.97
C PHE A 74 14.05 3.84 17.14
N PRO A 75 14.24 4.37 18.37
CA PRO A 75 15.05 5.56 18.59
C PRO A 75 16.47 5.41 18.00
N GLY A 76 16.82 6.28 17.05
CA GLY A 76 18.12 6.24 16.34
C GLY A 76 18.23 5.20 15.21
N GLY A 77 17.15 4.47 14.92
CA GLY A 77 17.07 3.51 13.82
C GLY A 77 16.79 4.14 12.45
N PRO A 78 16.80 3.33 11.38
CA PRO A 78 16.44 3.79 10.04
C PRO A 78 14.96 4.18 9.98
N ASN A 79 14.65 5.13 9.10
CA ASN A 79 13.27 5.50 8.78
C ASN A 79 12.58 4.34 8.06
N VAL A 80 11.34 4.07 8.45
CA VAL A 80 10.48 3.06 7.82
C VAL A 80 9.14 3.68 7.45
N VAL A 81 8.41 3.02 6.56
CA VAL A 81 7.18 3.56 5.97
C VAL A 81 5.96 2.84 6.53
N PHE A 82 5.03 3.62 7.07
CA PHE A 82 3.77 3.16 7.63
C PHE A 82 2.60 3.66 6.78
N PRO A 83 2.12 2.89 5.78
CA PRO A 83 0.82 3.17 5.18
C PRO A 83 -0.28 2.87 6.22
N VAL A 84 -1.12 3.88 6.47
CA VAL A 84 -2.18 3.86 7.48
C VAL A 84 -3.53 3.75 6.77
N PHE A 85 -4.27 2.71 7.14
CA PHE A 85 -5.59 2.42 6.58
C PHE A 85 -6.68 2.61 7.62
N THR A 86 -7.89 2.93 7.18
CA THR A 86 -9.07 3.03 8.05
C THR A 86 -9.27 1.74 8.84
N ALA A 87 -9.72 1.87 10.08
CA ALA A 87 -10.13 0.75 10.92
C ALA A 87 -11.46 0.15 10.43
N GLU A 88 -11.43 -0.46 9.25
CA GLU A 88 -12.60 -1.02 8.60
C GLU A 88 -12.44 -2.52 8.34
N VAL A 89 -13.53 -3.23 8.59
CA VAL A 89 -13.66 -4.66 8.33
C VAL A 89 -14.06 -4.83 6.86
N ILE A 90 -13.17 -5.38 6.05
CA ILE A 90 -13.45 -5.73 4.66
C ILE A 90 -13.97 -7.16 4.61
N GLN A 91 -15.12 -7.35 3.97
CA GLN A 91 -15.73 -8.65 3.72
C GLN A 91 -15.64 -8.99 2.23
N PHE A 92 -15.10 -10.17 1.92
CA PHE A 92 -15.16 -10.75 0.58
C PHE A 92 -15.98 -12.04 0.60
N PHE A 93 -16.63 -12.34 -0.53
CA PHE A 93 -17.29 -13.62 -0.74
C PHE A 93 -16.23 -14.72 -0.70
N ASN A 94 -16.41 -15.69 0.20
CA ASN A 94 -15.57 -16.88 0.25
C ASN A 94 -16.22 -17.97 -0.61
N ASP A 95 -15.45 -18.58 -1.51
CA ASP A 95 -15.91 -19.71 -2.34
C ASP A 95 -16.11 -20.99 -1.51
N ASP A 96 -15.72 -20.99 -0.24
CA ASP A 96 -15.99 -22.07 0.71
C ASP A 96 -17.41 -22.01 1.28
N ILE A 97 -18.31 -22.75 0.63
CA ILE A 97 -19.73 -22.92 0.96
C ILE A 97 -19.92 -23.61 2.34
N SER A 98 -18.87 -24.18 2.92
CA SER A 98 -18.93 -24.85 4.23
C SER A 98 -18.83 -23.90 5.42
N ASN A 99 -18.44 -22.64 5.20
CA ASN A 99 -18.52 -21.60 6.21
C ASN A 99 -19.99 -21.14 6.35
N LEU A 100 -20.58 -21.31 7.53
CA LEU A 100 -21.97 -20.93 7.83
C LEU A 100 -22.30 -19.48 7.45
N CYS A 101 -21.30 -18.60 7.44
CA CYS A 101 -21.45 -17.19 7.08
C CYS A 101 -20.87 -16.83 5.70
N GLN A 102 -20.21 -17.75 4.98
CA GLN A 102 -19.64 -17.58 3.62
C GLN A 102 -18.78 -16.31 3.39
N THR A 103 -18.27 -15.68 4.45
CA THR A 103 -17.49 -14.44 4.36
C THR A 103 -16.18 -14.55 5.13
N PHE A 104 -15.12 -13.98 4.56
CA PHE A 104 -13.86 -13.71 5.26
C PHE A 104 -13.86 -12.27 5.77
N THR A 105 -13.42 -12.07 7.01
CA THR A 105 -13.44 -10.80 7.73
C THR A 105 -12.00 -10.39 8.04
N GLY A 106 -11.47 -9.38 7.34
CA GLY A 106 -10.11 -8.86 7.56
C GLY A 106 -10.11 -7.35 7.77
N VAL A 107 -9.25 -6.84 8.67
CA VAL A 107 -8.99 -5.38 8.75
C VAL A 107 -8.27 -4.93 7.49
N ALA A 108 -8.62 -3.77 6.94
CA ALA A 108 -8.05 -3.23 5.69
C ALA A 108 -6.52 -3.39 5.60
N ALA A 109 -5.78 -3.03 6.65
CA ALA A 109 -4.32 -3.14 6.69
C ALA A 109 -3.81 -4.58 6.46
N ASN A 110 -4.50 -5.61 6.97
CA ASN A 110 -4.12 -7.01 6.75
C ASN A 110 -4.33 -7.40 5.28
N VAL A 111 -5.47 -7.01 4.70
CA VAL A 111 -5.78 -7.30 3.29
C VAL A 111 -4.75 -6.63 2.38
N PHE A 112 -4.39 -5.36 2.64
CA PHE A 112 -3.38 -4.65 1.84
C PHE A 112 -2.00 -5.28 1.96
N ARG A 113 -1.60 -5.75 3.14
CA ARG A 113 -0.34 -6.50 3.34
C ARG A 113 -0.29 -7.80 2.53
N ASP A 114 -1.42 -8.46 2.35
CA ASP A 114 -1.46 -9.73 1.62
C ASP A 114 -1.22 -9.53 0.11
N VAL A 115 -1.65 -8.40 -0.44
CA VAL A 115 -1.56 -8.10 -1.89
C VAL A 115 -0.41 -7.16 -2.28
N MET A 116 0.18 -6.45 -1.33
CA MET A 116 1.32 -5.55 -1.54
C MET A 116 2.61 -6.12 -0.95
N ASN A 117 3.75 -5.71 -1.50
CA ASN A 117 5.07 -6.02 -0.99
C ASN A 117 5.24 -5.39 0.41
N ASP A 118 5.73 -6.19 1.34
CA ASP A 118 6.08 -5.81 2.71
C ASP A 118 7.49 -5.19 2.82
N GLU A 119 8.22 -5.14 1.70
CA GLU A 119 9.52 -4.50 1.55
C GLU A 119 9.66 -3.95 0.12
N VAL A 120 10.18 -2.73 -0.01
CA VAL A 120 10.50 -2.08 -1.30
C VAL A 120 11.87 -1.43 -1.20
N CYS A 121 12.79 -1.78 -2.10
CA CYS A 121 14.17 -1.25 -2.12
C CYS A 121 14.85 -1.31 -0.73
N ASP A 122 14.82 -2.47 -0.08
CA ASP A 122 15.38 -2.73 1.26
C ASP A 122 14.73 -1.92 2.41
N SER A 123 13.61 -1.23 2.13
CA SER A 123 12.84 -0.48 3.12
C SER A 123 11.58 -1.26 3.52
N PRO A 124 11.42 -1.60 4.81
CA PRO A 124 10.26 -2.35 5.26
C PRO A 124 9.00 -1.46 5.26
N ILE A 125 7.89 -2.05 4.84
CA ILE A 125 6.56 -1.45 4.81
C ILE A 125 5.72 -2.02 5.96
N LEU A 126 5.37 -1.16 6.90
CA LEU A 126 4.67 -1.55 8.12
C LEU A 126 3.20 -1.13 8.06
N PHE A 127 2.39 -1.96 7.39
CA PHE A 127 0.95 -1.77 7.23
C PHE A 127 0.27 -1.59 8.59
N SER A 128 -0.40 -0.45 8.75
CA SER A 128 -0.96 -0.01 10.03
C SER A 128 -2.44 0.35 9.87
N THR A 129 -3.18 0.23 10.96
CA THR A 129 -4.58 0.67 11.04
C THR A 129 -4.64 1.97 11.81
N SER A 130 -5.54 2.87 11.42
CA SER A 130 -5.73 4.13 12.10
C SER A 130 -6.16 3.93 13.54
N CYS A 131 -5.60 4.76 14.42
CA CYS A 131 -6.04 4.83 15.79
C CYS A 131 -7.37 5.59 15.79
N VAL A 132 -8.49 4.92 16.07
CA VAL A 132 -9.76 5.62 16.34
C VAL A 132 -9.56 6.46 17.60
N MET A 133 -9.30 7.75 17.44
CA MET A 133 -9.06 8.69 18.54
C MET A 133 -10.07 9.82 18.40
N ASN A 134 -10.95 9.96 19.41
CA ASN A 134 -11.65 11.20 19.69
C ASN A 134 -10.61 12.34 19.63
N SER A 135 -10.92 13.38 18.86
CA SER A 135 -10.17 14.63 18.67
C SER A 135 -9.10 14.90 19.74
N GLU A 136 -7.83 14.66 19.43
CA GLU A 136 -6.63 15.33 19.95
C GLU A 136 -5.37 14.50 19.59
N ASN A 137 -4.80 14.70 18.39
CA ASN A 137 -3.36 14.51 18.12
C ASN A 137 -2.98 14.94 16.70
N THR A 138 -2.65 16.22 16.54
CA THR A 138 -2.28 16.85 15.26
C THR A 138 -0.80 16.67 14.86
N GLN A 139 -0.12 15.60 15.30
CA GLN A 139 1.37 15.55 15.26
C GLN A 139 2.02 14.46 14.38
N LEU A 140 1.27 13.67 13.61
CA LEU A 140 1.86 12.71 12.66
C LEU A 140 1.74 13.20 11.21
N GLN A 141 2.28 14.38 10.90
CA GLN A 141 2.36 14.88 9.52
C GLN A 141 3.82 14.92 9.08
N ASN A 142 4.13 14.19 8.00
CA ASN A 142 5.46 14.24 7.37
C ASN A 142 5.69 15.64 6.81
N LYS A 143 6.74 16.33 7.26
CA LYS A 143 7.03 17.71 6.81
C LYS A 143 7.75 17.79 5.46
N ASP A 144 8.27 16.68 4.92
CA ASP A 144 9.16 16.66 3.75
C ASP A 144 8.78 15.56 2.73
N LEU A 145 7.50 15.46 2.36
CA LEU A 145 7.03 14.52 1.32
C LEU A 145 7.29 14.99 -0.12
N THR A 146 7.85 16.17 -0.32
CA THR A 146 8.11 16.67 -1.68
C THR A 146 9.16 15.80 -2.36
N PRO A 147 8.83 15.13 -3.47
CA PRO A 147 9.72 14.16 -4.11
C PRO A 147 10.98 14.84 -4.64
N LYS A 148 12.14 14.19 -4.45
CA LYS A 148 13.43 14.56 -5.07
C LYS A 148 13.67 13.82 -6.39
N LEU A 149 12.61 13.30 -6.98
CA LEU A 149 12.67 12.53 -8.23
C LEU A 149 13.10 13.46 -9.37
N PHE A 150 14.32 13.27 -9.86
CA PHE A 150 14.79 13.89 -11.10
C PHE A 150 14.22 13.09 -12.27
N TYR A 151 13.26 13.67 -12.99
CA TYR A 151 12.71 13.14 -14.24
C TYR A 151 13.73 13.20 -15.38
#